data_AF-A0A932RD99-F1
#
_entry.id   AF-A0A932RD99-F1
#
_cell.length_a   1.000
_cell.length_b   1.000
_cell.length_c   1.000
_cell.angle_alpha   90.00
_cell.angle_beta   90.00
_cell.angle_gamma   90.00
#
_symmetry.space_group_name_H-M   'P 1'
#
loop_
_entity.id
_entity.type
_entity.pdbx_description
1 polymer ?
#
loop_
_entity_poly.entity_id
_entity_poly.type
_entity_poly.pdbx_seq_one_letter_code
_entity_poly.pdbx_strand_id
1 'polypeptide(L)'
;MAVFDERQDELEHFETRMGVPRGRLAVTMDLVTDAMALIGQHGVYCQSQRWPGKPVMDIQMVMKNLADAKELIQSVMEELRANA
;
A
#
# COMPACT_ATOMS: atom_id res chain seq x y z
N MET A 1 12.89 3.60 -1.28
CA MET A 1 11.71 2.76 -1.00
C MET A 1 10.52 3.63 -1.35
N ALA A 2 9.91 3.46 -2.53
CA ALA A 2 8.99 4.46 -3.09
C ALA A 2 7.80 4.74 -2.16
N VAL A 3 7.30 3.72 -1.46
CA VAL A 3 6.19 3.89 -0.49
C VAL A 3 6.53 4.82 0.68
N PHE A 4 7.79 4.89 1.11
CA PHE A 4 8.18 5.74 2.26
C PHE A 4 8.24 7.21 1.87
N ASP A 5 8.60 7.49 0.61
CA ASP A 5 8.59 8.84 0.07
C ASP A 5 7.15 9.26 -0.28
N GLU A 6 6.37 8.36 -0.89
CA GLU A 6 4.99 8.65 -1.31
C GLU A 6 4.00 8.78 -0.15
N ARG A 7 4.21 8.03 0.95
CA ARG A 7 3.34 8.01 2.14
C ARG A 7 3.99 8.65 3.36
N GLN A 8 4.99 9.52 3.16
CA GLN A 8 5.79 10.10 4.24
C GLN A 8 4.91 10.75 5.33
N ASP A 9 3.96 11.60 4.95
CA ASP A 9 3.11 12.32 5.90
C ASP A 9 2.23 11.38 6.74
N GLU A 10 1.65 10.35 6.11
CA GLU A 10 0.83 9.34 6.78
C GLU A 10 1.68 8.50 7.74
N LEU A 11 2.85 8.08 7.28
CA LEU A 11 3.82 7.34 8.08
C LEU A 11 4.24 8.15 9.30
N GLU A 12 4.67 9.39 9.13
CA GLU A 12 5.05 10.27 10.25
C GLU A 12 3.91 10.43 11.25
N HIS A 13 2.69 10.65 10.75
CA HIS A 13 1.50 10.84 11.58
C HIS A 13 1.15 9.61 12.45
N PHE A 14 1.23 8.41 11.88
CA PHE A 14 0.90 7.18 12.59
C PHE A 14 2.07 6.67 13.45
N GLU A 15 3.30 6.74 12.95
CA GLU A 15 4.50 6.33 13.70
C GLU A 15 4.67 7.16 14.97
N THR A 16 4.44 8.48 14.90
CA THR A 16 4.53 9.38 16.07
C THR A 16 3.53 9.01 17.16
N ARG A 17 2.32 8.57 16.79
CA ARG A 17 1.24 8.30 17.76
C ARG A 17 1.22 6.87 18.27
N MET A 18 1.71 5.92 17.49
CA MET A 18 1.54 4.48 17.77
C MET A 18 2.87 3.72 17.89
N GLY A 19 3.99 4.38 17.60
CA GLY A 19 5.31 3.75 17.43
C GLY A 19 5.48 3.13 16.04
N VAL A 20 6.73 2.93 15.62
CA VAL A 20 7.10 2.51 14.25
C VAL A 20 6.35 1.25 13.79
N PRO A 21 6.33 0.13 14.53
CA PRO A 21 5.68 -1.09 14.05
C PRO A 21 4.17 -0.91 13.82
N ARG A 22 3.48 -0.26 14.76
CA ARG A 22 2.03 -0.07 14.68
C ARG A 22 1.66 1.01 13.67
N GLY A 23 2.47 2.06 13.55
CA GLY A 23 2.22 3.14 12.62
C GLY A 23 2.31 2.68 11.17
N ARG A 24 3.36 1.91 10.82
CA ARG A 24 3.50 1.32 9.49
C ARG A 24 2.41 0.30 9.17
N LEU A 25 1.98 -0.49 10.16
CA LEU A 25 0.84 -1.40 9.97
C LEU A 25 -0.48 -0.65 9.73
N ALA A 26 -0.67 0.54 10.33
CA ALA A 26 -1.85 1.36 10.06
C ALA A 26 -1.89 1.80 8.58
N VAL A 27 -0.78 2.36 8.07
CA VAL A 27 -0.67 2.74 6.64
C VAL A 27 -0.81 1.52 5.72
N THR A 28 -0.27 0.37 6.13
CA THR A 28 -0.46 -0.90 5.39
C THR A 28 -1.94 -1.26 5.27
N MET A 29 -2.74 -1.10 6.33
CA MET A 29 -4.18 -1.38 6.28
C MET A 29 -4.92 -0.45 5.32
N ASP A 30 -4.53 0.83 5.27
CA ASP A 30 -5.11 1.80 4.33
C ASP A 30 -4.80 1.39 2.88
N LEU A 31 -3.54 1.03 2.57
CA LEU A 31 -3.15 0.54 1.23
C LEU A 31 -3.93 -0.71 0.81
N VAL A 32 -4.13 -1.66 1.73
CA VAL A 32 -4.94 -2.86 1.48
C VAL A 32 -6.41 -2.48 1.23
N THR A 33 -6.94 -1.52 1.99
CA THR A 33 -8.31 -1.03 1.83
C THR A 33 -8.51 -0.36 0.46
N ASP A 34 -7.57 0.48 0.03
CA ASP A 34 -7.58 1.10 -1.28
C ASP A 34 -7.53 0.04 -2.40
N ALA A 35 -6.69 -0.99 -2.25
CA ALA A 35 -6.64 -2.11 -3.20
C ALA A 35 -7.98 -2.85 -3.31
N MET A 36 -8.64 -3.13 -2.19
CA MET A 36 -9.98 -3.75 -2.19
C MET A 36 -11.02 -2.87 -2.89
N ALA A 37 -11.00 -1.57 -2.63
CA ALA A 37 -11.91 -0.61 -3.26
C ALA A 37 -11.72 -0.56 -4.78
N LEU A 38 -10.46 -0.53 -5.25
CA LEU A 38 -10.12 -0.54 -6.68
C LEU A 38 -10.55 -1.84 -7.38
N ILE A 39 -10.43 -3.00 -6.71
CA ILE A 39 -10.95 -4.27 -7.25
C ILE A 39 -12.47 -4.21 -7.43
N GLY A 40 -13.19 -3.66 -6.46
CA GLY A 40 -14.64 -3.46 -6.56
C GLY A 40 -15.02 -2.58 -7.74
N GLN A 41 -14.27 -1.50 -7.97
CA GLN A 41 -14.48 -0.60 -9.11
C GLN A 41 -14.17 -1.27 -10.46
N HIS A 42 -13.11 -2.09 -10.52
CA HIS A 42 -12.76 -2.84 -11.72
C HIS A 42 -13.92 -3.76 -12.18
N GLY A 43 -14.58 -4.44 -11.23
CA GLY A 43 -15.72 -5.31 -11.53
C GLY A 43 -16.96 -4.57 -12.08
N VAL A 44 -17.10 -3.28 -11.82
CA VAL A 44 -18.25 -2.46 -12.25
C VAL A 44 -17.96 -1.64 -13.51
N TYR A 45 -16.74 -1.11 -13.63
CA TYR A 45 -16.40 -0.07 -14.61
C TYR A 45 -15.27 -0.41 -15.57
N CYS A 46 -14.85 -1.68 -15.69
CA CYS A 46 -13.75 -2.03 -16.61
C CYS A 46 -14.09 -1.74 -18.08
N GLN A 47 -13.75 -0.54 -18.55
CA GLN A 47 -14.05 -0.05 -19.91
C GLN A 47 -12.85 0.45 -20.69
N SER A 48 -11.62 0.53 -20.13
CA SER A 48 -10.49 1.13 -20.85
C SER A 48 -9.22 0.30 -20.87
N GLN A 49 -8.91 -0.27 -22.04
CA GLN A 49 -7.56 -0.72 -22.41
C GLN A 49 -6.83 0.42 -23.12
N ARG A 50 -6.28 1.37 -22.34
CA ARG A 50 -5.48 2.49 -22.89
C ARG A 50 -4.13 2.04 -23.44
N TRP A 51 -3.59 0.91 -22.95
CA TRP A 51 -2.25 0.42 -23.25
C TRP A 51 -2.30 -1.07 -23.63
N PRO A 52 -2.13 -1.41 -24.92
CA PRO A 52 -2.09 -2.82 -25.36
C PRO A 52 -0.97 -3.58 -24.65
N GLY A 53 -1.27 -4.80 -24.18
CA GLY A 53 -0.29 -5.67 -23.52
C GLY A 53 0.06 -5.30 -22.07
N LYS A 54 -0.58 -4.27 -21.49
CA LYS A 54 -0.49 -3.97 -20.06
C LYS A 54 -1.83 -4.23 -19.36
N PRO A 55 -1.83 -4.61 -18.07
CA PRO A 55 -3.06 -4.64 -17.28
C PRO A 55 -3.78 -3.28 -17.33
N VAL A 56 -5.09 -3.28 -17.17
CA VAL A 56 -5.85 -2.03 -17.08
C VAL A 56 -5.42 -1.21 -15.86
N MET A 57 -5.64 0.10 -15.90
CA MET A 57 -5.00 1.06 -14.99
C MET A 57 -5.38 0.84 -13.51
N ASP A 58 -6.64 0.51 -13.24
CA ASP A 58 -7.13 0.10 -11.93
C ASP A 58 -6.40 -1.13 -11.39
N ILE A 59 -6.19 -2.17 -12.21
CA ILE A 59 -5.40 -3.35 -11.83
C ILE A 59 -3.93 -2.99 -11.58
N GLN A 60 -3.36 -2.07 -12.36
CA GLN A 60 -2.00 -1.57 -12.08
C GLN A 60 -1.93 -0.87 -10.72
N MET A 61 -2.94 -0.07 -10.35
CA MET A 61 -3.01 0.59 -9.05
C MET A 61 -3.20 -0.42 -7.91
N VAL A 62 -4.02 -1.45 -8.09
CA VAL A 62 -4.16 -2.56 -7.13
C VAL A 62 -2.81 -3.23 -6.88
N MET A 63 -2.09 -3.58 -7.94
CA MET A 63 -0.78 -4.21 -7.81
C MET A 63 0.23 -3.31 -7.10
N LYS A 64 0.20 -2.00 -7.37
CA LYS A 64 1.04 -1.02 -6.68
C LYS A 64 0.74 -0.99 -5.18
N ASN A 65 -0.52 -0.76 -4.79
CA ASN A 65 -0.92 -0.70 -3.38
C ASN A 65 -0.52 -1.98 -2.61
N LEU A 66 -0.68 -3.15 -3.23
CA LEU A 66 -0.28 -4.42 -2.62
C LEU A 66 1.25 -4.58 -2.52
N ALA A 67 2.01 -4.09 -3.49
CA ALA A 67 3.48 -4.10 -3.44
C ALA A 67 3.99 -3.19 -2.32
N ASP A 68 3.46 -1.97 -2.24
CA ASP A 68 3.77 -0.97 -1.23
C ASP A 68 3.41 -1.48 0.18
N ALA A 69 2.24 -2.10 0.34
CA ALA A 69 1.84 -2.74 1.59
C ALA A 69 2.82 -3.85 2.02
N LYS A 70 3.30 -4.68 1.08
CA LYS A 70 4.30 -5.71 1.38
C LYS A 70 5.62 -5.11 1.84
N GLU A 71 6.05 -4.02 1.23
CA GLU A 71 7.29 -3.33 1.62
C GLU A 71 7.19 -2.78 3.06
N LEU A 72 6.06 -2.17 3.42
CA LEU A 72 5.82 -1.72 4.80
C LEU A 72 5.80 -2.90 5.79
N ILE A 73 5.12 -4.00 5.46
CA ILE A 73 5.10 -5.22 6.31
C ILE A 73 6.52 -5.78 6.51
N GLN A 74 7.34 -5.83 5.46
CA GLN A 74 8.74 -6.27 5.55
C GLN A 74 9.53 -5.39 6.52
N SER A 75 9.40 -4.07 6.40
CA SER A 75 10.07 -3.15 7.30
C SER A 75 9.62 -3.30 8.76
N VAL A 76 8.35 -3.63 9.00
CA VAL A 76 7.84 -3.92 10.36
C VAL A 76 8.45 -5.22 10.91
N MET A 77 8.55 -6.26 10.08
CA MET A 77 9.20 -7.52 10.49
C MET A 77 10.68 -7.30 10.84
N GLU A 78 11.39 -6.45 10.11
CA GLU A 78 12.77 -6.07 10.40
C GLU A 78 12.87 -5.28 11.71
N GLU A 79 12.02 -4.29 11.91
CA GLU A 79 11.97 -3.49 13.15
C GLU A 79 11.68 -4.36 14.38
N LEU A 80 10.75 -5.31 14.27
CA LEU A 80 10.43 -6.23 15.35
C LEU A 80 11.59 -7.18 15.66
N ARG A 81 12.38 -7.59 14.65
CA ARG A 81 13.59 -8.41 14.87
C ARG A 81 14.71 -7.63 15.54
N ALA A 82 14.89 -6.36 15.18
CA ALA A 82 15.93 -5.51 15.76
C ALA A 82 15.66 -5.18 17.24
N ASN A 83 14.39 -5.17 17.65
CA ASN A 83 13.95 -4.85 19.01
C ASN A 83 13.53 -6.07 19.84
N ALA A 84 13.80 -7.30 19.36
CA ALA A 84 13.54 -8.55 20.06
C ALA A 84 14.76 -8.98 20.90
#